data_AF-A0A1F2ULA5-F1
#
_entry.id   AF-A0A1F2ULA5-F1
#
_cell.length_a   1.000
_cell.length_b   1.000
_cell.length_c   1.000
_cell.angle_alpha   90.00
_cell.angle_beta   90.00
_cell.angle_gamma   90.00
#
_symmetry.space_group_name_H-M   'P 1'
#
loop_
_entity.id
_entity.type
_entity.pdbx_description
1 polymer ?
#
loop_
_entity_poly.entity_id
_entity_poly.type
_entity_poly.pdbx_seq_one_letter_code
_entity_poly.pdbx_strand_id
1 'polypeptide(L)'
;MNVDLTPDQRALVKRAIESGRFSHEEEAVQEALALWEERERRQVEILAALDEAEASLARGEGRPITEDSMRALAEDIKQRGRTRLAAERPASR
;
A
#
# COMPACT_ATOMS: atom_id res chain seq x y z
N MET A 1 2.38 27.52 -14.54
CA MET A 1 3.65 26.86 -14.15
C MET A 1 4.40 26.56 -15.43
N ASN A 2 5.69 26.85 -15.52
CA ASN A 2 6.50 26.46 -16.67
C ASN A 2 7.41 25.31 -16.22
N VAL A 3 7.35 24.17 -16.91
CA VAL A 3 8.10 22.96 -16.55
C VAL A 3 8.88 22.49 -17.76
N ASP A 4 10.19 22.39 -17.61
CA ASP A 4 11.06 21.88 -18.66
C ASP A 4 11.16 20.36 -18.54
N LEU A 5 10.47 19.65 -19.45
CA LEU A 5 10.57 18.20 -19.55
C LEU A 5 11.95 17.79 -20.06
N THR A 6 12.39 16.58 -19.71
CA THR A 6 13.55 15.98 -20.37
C THR A 6 13.21 15.58 -21.81
N PRO A 7 14.21 15.38 -22.70
CA PRO A 7 13.96 14.89 -24.05
C PRO A 7 13.15 13.58 -24.08
N ASP A 8 13.45 12.66 -23.16
CA ASP A 8 12.75 11.37 -23.06
C ASP A 8 11.31 11.50 -22.58
N GLN A 9 11.06 12.40 -21.62
CA GLN A 9 9.70 12.71 -21.16
C GLN A 9 8.86 13.28 -22.30
N ARG A 10 9.40 14.24 -23.09
CA ARG A 10 8.71 14.75 -24.28
C ARG A 10 8.42 13.65 -25.30
N ALA A 11 9.38 12.76 -25.57
CA ALA A 11 9.17 11.65 -26.48
C ALA A 11 8.09 10.68 -25.99
N LEU A 12 8.02 10.43 -24.68
CA LEU A 12 6.99 9.59 -24.07
C LEU A 12 5.60 10.24 -24.17
N VAL A 13 5.48 11.52 -23.83
CA VAL A 13 4.22 12.28 -23.93
C VAL A 13 3.74 12.34 -25.38
N LYS A 14 4.63 12.61 -26.33
CA LYS A 14 4.30 12.61 -27.76
C LYS A 14 3.71 11.28 -28.22
N ARG A 15 4.31 10.14 -27.84
CA ARG A 15 3.76 8.82 -28.16
C ARG A 15 2.39 8.58 -27.55
N ALA A 16 2.15 9.06 -26.33
CA ALA A 16 0.86 8.92 -25.66
C ALA A 16 -0.23 9.79 -26.33
N ILE A 17 0.14 10.96 -26.87
CA ILE A 17 -0.76 11.78 -27.69
C ILE A 17 -1.04 11.10 -29.03
N GLU A 18 0.00 10.60 -29.70
CA GLU A 18 -0.13 9.89 -30.99
C GLU A 18 -1.01 8.63 -30.88
N SER A 19 -0.98 7.94 -29.73
CA SER A 19 -1.85 6.80 -29.46
C SER A 19 -3.26 7.19 -29.02
N GLY A 20 -3.55 8.48 -28.86
CA GLY A 20 -4.85 8.99 -28.39
C GLY A 20 -5.10 8.81 -26.89
N ARG A 21 -4.08 8.51 -26.08
CA ARG A 21 -4.20 8.42 -24.61
C ARG A 21 -4.37 9.81 -24.00
N PHE A 22 -3.70 10.81 -24.57
CA PHE A 22 -3.82 12.21 -24.17
C PHE A 22 -4.15 13.08 -25.37
N SER A 23 -4.85 14.18 -25.13
CA SER A 23 -5.16 15.17 -26.16
C SER A 23 -4.06 16.24 -26.30
N HIS A 24 -3.35 16.55 -25.21
CA HIS A 24 -2.24 17.50 -25.16
C HIS A 24 -1.27 17.20 -23.99
N GLU A 25 -0.12 17.89 -23.96
CA GLU A 25 0.97 17.57 -23.02
C GLU A 25 0.59 17.81 -21.55
N GLU A 26 -0.25 18.82 -21.27
CA GLU A 26 -0.66 19.18 -19.92
C GLU A 26 -1.46 18.07 -19.22
N GLU A 27 -2.21 17.24 -19.95
CA GLU A 27 -2.91 16.09 -19.37
C GLU A 27 -1.92 15.08 -18.78
N ALA A 28 -0.79 14.85 -19.45
CA ALA A 28 0.25 13.95 -18.96
C ALA A 28 0.93 14.50 -17.71
N VAL A 29 1.13 15.82 -17.64
CA VAL A 29 1.69 16.48 -16.45
C VAL A 29 0.71 16.42 -15.28
N GLN A 30 -0.58 16.64 -15.54
CA GLN A 30 -1.63 16.51 -14.52
C GLN A 30 -1.73 15.09 -13.98
N GLU A 31 -1.69 14.06 -14.84
CA GLU A 31 -1.68 12.66 -14.41
C GLU A 31 -0.43 12.36 -13.57
N ALA A 32 0.75 12.82 -14.00
CA ALA A 32 1.99 12.63 -13.25
C ALA A 32 1.93 13.26 -11.85
N LEU A 33 1.36 14.47 -11.73
CA LEU A 33 1.18 15.14 -10.43
C LEU A 33 0.15 14.42 -9.56
N ALA A 34 -0.94 13.92 -10.12
CA ALA A 34 -1.94 13.15 -9.39
C ALA A 34 -1.33 11.84 -8.82
N LEU A 35 -0.55 11.13 -9.64
CA LEU A 35 0.18 9.92 -9.21
C LEU A 35 1.22 10.24 -8.14
N TRP A 36 1.92 11.36 -8.27
CA TRP A 36 2.88 11.82 -7.26
C TRP A 36 2.17 12.15 -5.95
N GLU A 37 1.08 12.91 -5.97
CA GLU A 37 0.30 13.23 -4.78
C GLU A 37 -0.18 11.97 -4.05
N GLU A 38 -0.69 11.00 -4.80
CA GLU A 38 -1.14 9.73 -4.24
C GLU A 38 0.02 8.95 -3.60
N ARG A 39 1.20 8.97 -4.23
CA ARG A 39 2.42 8.37 -3.68
C ARG A 39 2.85 9.07 -2.38
N GLU A 40 2.83 10.40 -2.34
CA GLU A 40 3.22 11.15 -1.14
C GLU A 40 2.24 10.88 0.02
N ARG A 41 0.93 10.82 -0.26
CA ARG A 41 -0.08 10.45 0.75
C ARG A 41 0.19 9.06 1.32
N ARG A 42 0.45 8.06 0.46
CA ARG A 42 0.83 6.70 0.92
C ARG A 42 2.14 6.67 1.69
N GLN A 43 3.11 7.50 1.32
CA GLN A 43 4.40 7.55 2.01
C GLN A 43 4.23 8.00 3.46
N VAL A 44 3.33 8.94 3.74
CA VAL A 44 2.99 9.36 5.10
C VAL A 44 2.37 8.21 5.90
N GLU A 45 1.43 7.46 5.31
CA GLU A 45 0.81 6.30 5.96
C GLU A 45 1.82 5.20 6.31
N ILE A 46 2.76 4.93 5.39
CA ILE A 46 3.83 3.93 5.61
C ILE A 46 4.75 4.38 6.75
N LEU A 47 5.17 5.66 6.76
CA LEU A 47 6.02 6.19 7.82
C LEU A 47 5.33 6.12 9.18
N ALA A 48 4.05 6.49 9.26
CA ALA A 48 3.28 6.37 10.48
C ALA A 48 3.14 4.91 10.96
N ALA A 49 2.97 3.96 10.03
CA ALA A 49 2.93 2.53 10.37
C ALA A 49 4.29 2.00 10.86
N LEU A 50 5.40 2.50 10.33
CA LEU A 50 6.74 2.17 10.80
C LEU A 50 6.98 2.74 12.21
N ASP A 51 6.63 3.99 12.46
CA ASP A 51 6.75 4.62 13.78
C ASP A 51 5.97 3.84 14.85
N GLU A 52 4.73 3.42 14.55
CA GLU A 52 3.95 2.60 15.48
C GLU A 52 4.57 1.21 15.68
N ALA A 53 5.10 0.59 14.62
CA ALA A 53 5.77 -0.70 14.73
C ALA A 53 7.03 -0.62 15.61
N GLU A 54 7.85 0.43 15.44
CA GLU A 54 9.03 0.68 16.27
C GLU A 54 8.65 0.91 17.73
N ALA A 55 7.60 1.71 17.98
CA ALA A 55 7.08 1.93 19.33
C ALA A 55 6.57 0.62 19.97
N SER A 56 5.85 -0.22 19.21
CA SER A 56 5.38 -1.53 19.65
C SER A 56 6.53 -2.46 20.03
N LEU A 57 7.59 -2.50 19.22
CA LEU A 57 8.81 -3.25 19.52
C LEU A 57 9.50 -2.72 20.79
N ALA A 58 9.60 -1.40 20.96
CA ALA A 58 10.17 -0.79 22.16
C ALA A 58 9.37 -1.10 23.45
N ARG A 59 8.05 -1.26 23.33
CA ARG A 59 7.17 -1.74 24.41
C ARG A 59 7.29 -3.25 24.69
N GLY A 60 8.05 -3.98 23.88
CA GLY A 60 8.23 -5.43 24.01
C GLY A 60 7.07 -6.27 23.47
N GLU A 61 6.21 -5.69 22.62
CA GLU A 61 5.08 -6.39 21.99
C GLU A 61 5.53 -7.27 20.81
N GLY A 62 6.78 -7.12 20.39
CA GLY A 62 7.41 -7.98 19.37
C GLY A 62 7.47 -9.44 19.79
N ARG A 63 7.42 -10.34 18.80
CA ARG A 63 7.57 -11.78 19.01
C ARG A 63 8.85 -12.27 18.33
N PRO A 64 9.73 -13.00 19.03
CA PRO A 64 10.89 -13.62 18.38
C PRO A 64 10.41 -14.64 17.35
N ILE A 65 11.08 -14.69 16.19
CA ILE A 65 10.77 -15.67 15.15
C ILE A 65 11.59 -16.93 15.40
N THR A 66 10.94 -17.93 16.00
CA THR A 66 11.44 -19.30 16.20
C THR A 66 10.42 -20.31 15.70
N GLU A 67 10.83 -21.56 15.47
CA GLU A 67 9.90 -22.62 15.03
C GLU A 67 8.71 -22.77 16.00
N ASP A 68 8.98 -22.82 17.31
CA ASP A 68 7.96 -22.95 18.34
C ASP A 68 7.01 -21.75 18.36
N SER A 69 7.55 -20.53 18.25
CA SER A 69 6.73 -19.30 18.24
C SER A 69 5.79 -19.23 17.03
N MET A 70 6.24 -19.72 15.87
CA MET A 70 5.46 -19.71 14.63
C MET A 70 4.41 -20.82 14.65
N ARG A 71 4.74 -21.99 15.23
CA ARG A 71 3.77 -23.06 15.49
C ARG A 71 2.66 -22.60 16.42
N ALA A 72 3.02 -21.94 17.53
CA ALA A 72 2.07 -21.38 18.47
C ALA A 72 1.20 -20.28 17.82
N LEU A 73 1.80 -19.41 17.02
CA LEU A 73 1.07 -18.38 16.27
C LEU A 73 0.07 -18.98 15.29
N ALA A 74 0.46 -20.01 14.54
CA ALA A 74 -0.43 -20.67 13.58
C ALA A 74 -1.64 -21.32 14.27
N GLU A 75 -1.44 -22.01 15.40
CA GLU A 75 -2.55 -22.59 16.17
C GLU A 75 -3.46 -21.52 16.78
N ASP A 76 -2.91 -20.42 17.29
CA ASP A 76 -3.71 -19.27 17.76
C ASP A 76 -4.58 -18.67 16.65
N ILE A 77 -3.99 -18.38 15.47
CA ILE A 77 -4.72 -17.85 14.31
C ILE A 77 -5.86 -18.80 13.91
N LYS A 78 -5.57 -20.10 13.85
CA LYS A 78 -6.55 -21.14 13.50
C LYS A 78 -7.68 -21.21 14.52
N GLN A 79 -7.38 -21.14 15.81
CA GLN A 79 -8.39 -21.16 16.86
C GLN A 79 -9.27 -19.90 16.80
N ARG A 80 -8.68 -18.71 16.66
CA ARG A 80 -9.43 -17.44 16.51
C ARG A 80 -10.33 -17.47 15.27
N GLY A 81 -9.82 -17.97 14.14
CA GLY A 81 -10.59 -18.13 12.92
C GLY A 81 -11.80 -19.06 13.11
N ARG A 82 -11.61 -20.21 13.77
CA ARG A 82 -12.70 -21.15 14.08
C ARG A 82 -13.74 -20.57 15.03
N THR A 83 -13.31 -19.85 16.07
CA THR A 83 -14.22 -19.17 17.01
C THR A 83 -15.07 -18.14 16.28
N ARG A 84 -14.45 -17.31 15.42
CA ARG A 84 -15.18 -16.33 14.61
C ARG A 84 -16.19 -17.00 13.66
N LEU A 85 -15.76 -18.03 12.94
CA LEU A 85 -16.64 -18.78 12.02
C LEU A 85 -17.81 -19.45 12.74
N ALA A 86 -17.59 -19.97 13.95
CA ALA A 86 -18.64 -20.56 14.77
C ALA A 86 -19.65 -19.50 15.26
N ALA A 87 -19.20 -18.29 15.57
CA ALA A 87 -20.05 -17.17 15.96
C ALA A 87 -20.83 -16.57 14.77
N GLU A 88 -20.25 -16.61 13.57
CA GLU A 88 -20.86 -16.11 12.32
C GLU A 88 -21.86 -17.09 11.68
N ARG A 89 -21.78 -18.39 12.02
CA ARG A 89 -22.83 -19.34 11.63
C ARG A 89 -24.08 -19.05 12.49
N PRO A 90 -25.17 -18.48 11.93
CA PRO A 90 -26.41 -18.41 12.67
C PRO A 90 -26.81 -19.84 13.04
N ALA A 91 -27.39 -20.02 14.23
CA ALA A 91 -27.99 -21.29 14.62
C ALA A 91 -28.95 -21.72 13.52
N SER A 92 -28.50 -22.64 12.65
CA SER A 92 -29.37 -23.23 11.65
C SER A 92 -30.48 -23.92 12.43
N ARG A 93 -31.71 -23.46 12.20
CA ARG A 93 -32.91 -24.25 12.48
C ARG A 93 -32.83 -25.58 11.75
#